data_AF-A0A918M7I9-F1
#
_entry.id   AF-A0A918M7I9-F1
#
_cell.length_a   1.000
_cell.length_b   1.000
_cell.length_c   1.000
_cell.angle_alpha   90.00
_cell.angle_beta   90.00
_cell.angle_gamma   90.00
#
_symmetry.space_group_name_H-M   'P 1'
#
loop_
_entity.id
_entity.type
_entity.pdbx_description
1 polymer ?
#
loop_
_entity_poly.entity_id
_entity_poly.type
_entity_poly.pdbx_seq_one_letter_code
_entity_poly.pdbx_strand_id
1 'polypeptide(L)'
;MAKITYKHPSGTVTIVDVEAPNTVMRGAKLNNIEGIEAQCGGSAQCGTCHVYVDEANTLPLPEMDSVEDDVLYGTACERTEHSRLSCQLPVTEAIDGLVVHLPEAQS
;
A
#
# COMPACT_ATOMS: atom_id res chain seq x y z
N MET A 1 -4.47 -14.12 -8.47
CA MET A 1 -3.77 -13.86 -7.19
C MET A 1 -2.43 -13.22 -7.51
N ALA A 2 -1.80 -12.54 -6.56
CA ALA A 2 -0.49 -11.92 -6.72
C ALA A 2 0.29 -11.98 -5.40
N LYS A 3 1.60 -12.23 -5.47
CA LYS A 3 2.52 -12.13 -4.34
C LYS A 3 2.83 -10.67 -4.08
N ILE A 4 2.48 -10.21 -2.89
CA ILE A 4 2.78 -8.85 -2.43
C ILE A 4 3.76 -8.94 -1.27
N THR A 5 4.82 -8.16 -1.36
CA THR A 5 5.87 -8.06 -0.33
C THR A 5 5.69 -6.78 0.47
N TYR A 6 5.54 -6.91 1.78
CA TYR A 6 5.45 -5.81 2.74
C TYR A 6 6.76 -5.74 3.51
N LYS A 7 7.50 -4.64 3.36
CA LYS A 7 8.76 -4.38 4.07
C LYS A 7 8.50 -3.37 5.19
N HIS A 8 8.71 -3.78 6.43
CA HIS A 8 8.58 -2.91 7.59
C HIS A 8 9.85 -2.08 7.81
N PRO A 9 9.76 -0.90 8.46
CA PRO A 9 10.92 -0.11 8.86
C PRO A 9 11.92 -0.88 9.74
N SER A 10 11.45 -1.86 10.51
CA SER A 10 12.29 -2.75 11.32
C SER A 10 13.21 -3.67 10.50
N GLY A 11 13.01 -3.74 9.18
CA GLY A 11 13.64 -4.71 8.28
C GLY A 11 12.87 -6.03 8.17
N THR A 12 11.76 -6.20 8.90
CA THR A 12 10.90 -7.38 8.75
C THR A 12 10.26 -7.37 7.36
N VAL A 13 10.31 -8.51 6.66
CA VAL A 13 9.72 -8.67 5.34
C VAL A 13 8.70 -9.79 5.39
N THR A 14 7.48 -9.50 4.96
CA THR A 14 6.40 -10.48 4.88
C THR A 14 5.89 -10.55 3.44
N ILE A 15 5.81 -11.76 2.89
CA ILE A 15 5.30 -12.02 1.55
C ILE A 15 3.99 -12.77 1.69
N VAL A 16 2.94 -12.26 1.06
CA VAL A 16 1.62 -12.89 1.11
C VAL A 16 1.03 -12.98 -0.29
N ASP A 17 0.32 -14.07 -0.53
CA ASP A 17 -0.52 -14.21 -1.71
C ASP A 17 -1.84 -13.47 -1.47
N VAL A 18 -2.12 -12.47 -2.31
CA VAL A 18 -3.35 -11.67 -2.23
C VAL A 18 -4.25 -12.02 -3.42
N GLU A 19 -5.49 -12.37 -3.13
CA GLU A 19 -6.47 -12.72 -4.16
C GLU A 19 -7.15 -11.47 -4.72
N ALA A 20 -7.32 -11.43 -6.05
CA ALA A 20 -8.24 -10.47 -6.66
C ALA A 20 -9.69 -10.80 -6.23
N PRO A 21 -10.58 -9.81 -6.04
CA PRO A 21 -10.39 -8.38 -6.32
C PRO A 21 -10.00 -7.56 -5.08
N ASN A 22 -9.17 -8.10 -4.16
CA ASN A 22 -8.69 -7.30 -3.03
C ASN A 22 -7.74 -6.19 -3.49
N THR A 23 -7.45 -5.27 -2.57
CA THR A 23 -6.42 -4.24 -2.72
C THR A 23 -5.20 -4.61 -1.93
N VAL A 24 -4.05 -3.97 -2.16
CA VAL A 24 -2.83 -4.17 -1.36
C VAL A 24 -3.10 -3.92 0.13
N MET A 25 -3.93 -2.92 0.46
CA MET A 25 -4.38 -2.70 1.84
C MET A 25 -5.21 -3.87 2.38
N ARG A 26 -6.22 -4.35 1.64
CA ARG A 26 -7.06 -5.47 2.11
C ARG A 26 -6.24 -6.76 2.28
N GLY A 27 -5.31 -7.01 1.35
CA GLY A 27 -4.35 -8.11 1.47
C GLY A 27 -3.53 -8.03 2.77
N ALA A 28 -3.06 -6.84 3.12
CA ALA A 28 -2.35 -6.60 4.38
C ALA A 28 -3.24 -6.90 5.60
N LYS A 29 -4.46 -6.34 5.64
CA LYS A 29 -5.39 -6.52 6.77
C LYS A 29 -5.81 -7.99 6.95
N LEU A 30 -6.14 -8.68 5.86
CA LEU A 30 -6.57 -10.08 5.89
C LEU A 30 -5.46 -11.03 6.34
N ASN A 31 -4.21 -10.67 6.09
CA ASN A 31 -3.04 -11.45 6.48
C ASN A 31 -2.34 -10.91 7.76
N ASN A 32 -3.00 -10.04 8.52
CA ASN A 32 -2.50 -9.46 9.78
C ASN A 32 -1.11 -8.79 9.65
N ILE A 33 -0.85 -8.12 8.52
CA ILE A 33 0.34 -7.29 8.37
C ILE A 33 0.17 -6.04 9.23
N GLU A 34 1.07 -5.83 10.18
CA GLU A 34 1.09 -4.66 11.04
C GLU A 34 1.48 -3.39 10.27
N GLY A 35 1.22 -2.20 10.83
CA GLY A 35 1.63 -0.93 10.22
C GLY A 35 0.74 -0.42 9.07
N ILE A 36 -0.38 -1.10 8.79
CA ILE A 36 -1.49 -0.60 7.96
C ILE A 36 -2.76 -0.56 8.80
N GLU A 37 -3.23 0.63 9.14
CA GLU A 37 -4.41 0.80 10.00
C GLU A 37 -5.70 0.66 9.20
N ALA A 38 -5.78 1.37 8.06
CA ALA A 38 -6.93 1.40 7.16
C ALA A 38 -8.23 1.93 7.81
N GLN A 39 -8.15 3.06 8.51
CA GLN A 39 -9.26 3.61 9.32
C GLN A 39 -10.56 3.86 8.52
N CYS A 40 -10.48 4.33 7.28
CA CYS A 40 -11.68 4.56 6.44
C CYS A 40 -12.16 3.32 5.68
N GLY A 41 -11.51 2.15 5.85
CA GLY A 41 -11.88 0.92 5.14
C GLY A 41 -11.57 0.89 3.63
N GLY A 42 -10.86 1.90 3.11
CA GLY A 42 -10.39 1.96 1.72
C GLY A 42 -11.03 3.03 0.84
N SER A 43 -11.69 4.03 1.43
CA SER A 43 -12.39 5.10 0.72
C SER A 43 -11.49 6.29 0.32
N ALA A 44 -10.16 6.16 0.39
CA ALA A 44 -9.20 7.25 0.15
C ALA A 44 -9.53 8.53 0.95
N GLN A 45 -9.63 8.42 2.28
CA GLN A 45 -10.00 9.56 3.15
C GLN A 45 -9.09 9.77 4.36
N CYS A 46 -8.33 8.76 4.79
CA CYS A 46 -7.66 8.80 6.10
C CYS A 46 -6.13 8.86 6.05
N GLY A 47 -5.48 8.59 4.91
CA GLY A 47 -4.01 8.49 4.85
C GLY A 47 -3.40 7.25 5.52
N THR A 48 -4.10 6.59 6.44
CA THR A 48 -3.56 5.52 7.31
C THR A 48 -3.36 4.14 6.66
N CYS A 49 -3.26 4.11 5.34
CA CYS A 49 -2.82 2.96 4.55
C CYS A 49 -1.66 3.33 3.61
N HIS A 50 -0.95 4.41 3.97
CA HIS A 50 0.19 4.93 3.24
C HIS A 50 1.29 3.88 3.16
N VAL A 51 1.82 3.69 1.96
CA VAL A 51 2.99 2.87 1.67
C VAL A 51 3.87 3.58 0.66
N TYR A 52 5.13 3.19 0.59
CA TYR A 52 6.01 3.55 -0.53
C TYR A 52 6.13 2.35 -1.46
N VAL A 53 5.80 2.54 -2.73
CA VAL A 53 6.08 1.53 -3.76
C VAL A 53 7.61 1.45 -3.93
N ASP A 54 8.15 0.24 -4.04
CA ASP A 54 9.60 0.06 -4.23
C ASP A 54 10.07 0.81 -5.49
N GLU A 55 11.19 1.55 -5.39
CA GLU A 55 11.67 2.44 -6.46
C GLU A 55 11.98 1.66 -7.76
N ALA A 56 12.33 0.37 -7.64
CA ALA A 56 12.58 -0.51 -8.78
C ALA A 56 11.29 -1.09 -9.41
N ASN A 57 10.11 -0.66 -8.96
CA ASN A 57 8.85 -1.17 -9.46
C ASN A 57 8.68 -0.85 -10.96
N THR A 58 8.42 -1.89 -11.75
CA THR A 58 8.11 -1.80 -13.18
C THR A 58 6.69 -2.28 -13.50
N LEU A 59 5.94 -2.67 -12.46
CA LEU A 59 4.60 -3.22 -12.62
C LEU A 59 3.59 -2.11 -12.96
N PRO A 60 2.57 -2.42 -13.77
CA PRO A 60 1.55 -1.47 -14.18
C PRO A 60 0.58 -1.19 -13.03
N LEU A 61 0.90 -0.20 -12.20
CA LEU A 61 0.00 0.34 -11.20
C LEU A 61 -0.95 1.36 -11.84
N PRO A 62 -2.20 1.49 -11.34
CA PRO A 62 -3.07 2.58 -11.79
C PRO A 62 -2.43 3.94 -11.47
N GLU A 63 -2.67 4.92 -12.33
CA GLU A 63 -2.28 6.30 -12.07
C GLU A 63 -2.92 6.78 -10.76
N MET A 64 -2.19 7.61 -10.03
CA MET A 64 -2.72 8.26 -8.84
C MET A 64 -3.76 9.29 -9.26
N ASP A 65 -4.95 9.24 -8.65
CA ASP A 65 -5.97 10.25 -8.88
C ASP A 65 -5.80 11.46 -7.94
N SER A 66 -6.53 12.53 -8.19
CA SER A 66 -6.43 13.76 -7.39
C SER A 66 -6.85 13.57 -5.94
N VAL A 67 -7.77 12.63 -5.65
CA VAL A 67 -8.26 12.38 -4.29
C VAL A 67 -7.19 11.66 -3.48
N GLU A 68 -6.55 10.66 -4.07
CA GLU A 68 -5.38 9.99 -3.50
C GLU A 68 -4.25 11.01 -3.27
N ASP A 69 -3.95 11.85 -4.25
CA ASP A 69 -2.91 12.88 -4.17
C ASP A 69 -3.14 13.85 -2.99
N ASP A 70 -4.36 14.37 -2.87
CA ASP A 70 -4.75 15.32 -1.82
C ASP A 70 -4.61 14.70 -0.42
N VAL A 71 -5.05 13.45 -0.26
CA VAL A 71 -5.00 12.76 1.04
C VAL A 71 -3.56 12.43 1.45
N LEU A 72 -2.67 12.17 0.50
CA LEU A 72 -1.26 11.89 0.79
C LEU A 72 -0.52 13.09 1.40
N TYR A 73 -1.00 14.33 1.26
CA TYR A 73 -0.41 15.47 1.98
C TYR A 73 -0.67 15.43 3.49
N GLY A 74 -1.67 14.67 3.93
CA GLY A 74 -2.06 14.55 5.33
C GLY A 74 -1.51 13.30 6.04
N THR A 75 -0.60 12.55 5.42
CA THR A 75 -0.01 11.35 6.04
C THR A 75 0.92 11.70 7.20
N ALA A 76 1.01 10.81 8.19
CA ALA A 76 1.86 11.02 9.36
C ALA A 76 3.36 11.05 9.00
N CYS A 77 3.78 10.17 8.08
CA CYS A 77 5.12 10.19 7.51
C CYS A 77 5.17 11.01 6.22
N GLU A 78 6.38 11.46 5.88
CA GLU A 78 6.63 12.32 4.72
C GLU A 78 6.13 11.68 3.41
N ARG A 79 5.48 12.50 2.59
CA ARG A 79 5.09 12.12 1.25
C ARG A 79 6.30 12.17 0.31
N THR A 80 6.51 11.10 -0.46
CA THR A 80 7.53 11.02 -1.52
C THR A 80 6.87 10.78 -2.88
N GLU A 81 7.66 10.76 -3.96
CA GLU A 81 7.18 10.38 -5.30
C GLU A 81 6.70 8.92 -5.38
N HIS A 82 7.14 8.08 -4.44
CA HIS A 82 6.77 6.68 -4.36
C HIS A 82 5.59 6.41 -3.42
N SER A 83 5.08 7.44 -2.73
CA SER A 83 3.92 7.32 -1.84
C SER A 83 2.67 6.91 -2.60
N ARG A 84 1.95 5.92 -2.07
CA ARG A 84 0.61 5.51 -2.52
C ARG A 84 -0.27 5.22 -1.31
N LEU A 85 -1.58 5.36 -1.49
CA LEU A 85 -2.54 4.74 -0.60
C LEU A 85 -2.74 3.29 -1.06
N SER A 86 -2.28 2.33 -0.27
CA SER A 86 -2.36 0.91 -0.63
C SER A 86 -3.80 0.41 -0.84
N CYS A 87 -4.82 1.15 -0.39
CA CYS A 87 -6.22 0.85 -0.69
C CYS A 87 -6.63 1.21 -2.13
N GLN A 88 -5.89 2.07 -2.81
CA GLN A 88 -6.11 2.44 -4.22
C GLN A 88 -5.27 1.58 -5.19
N LEU A 89 -4.55 0.59 -4.67
CA LEU A 89 -3.79 -0.38 -5.47
C LEU A 89 -4.57 -1.71 -5.56
N PRO A 90 -5.36 -1.94 -6.62
CA PRO A 90 -6.10 -3.19 -6.80
C PRO A 90 -5.14 -4.32 -7.15
N VAL A 91 -5.38 -5.49 -6.54
CA VAL A 91 -4.61 -6.70 -6.83
C VAL A 91 -5.15 -7.36 -8.09
N THR A 92 -4.25 -7.51 -9.05
CA THR A 92 -4.44 -8.26 -10.30
C THR A 92 -3.19 -9.11 -10.56
N GLU A 93 -3.26 -10.05 -11.49
CA GLU A 93 -2.07 -10.82 -11.89
C GLU A 93 -0.95 -9.95 -12.45
N ALA A 94 -1.27 -8.77 -12.99
CA ALA A 94 -0.30 -7.85 -13.57
C ALA A 94 0.64 -7.23 -12.53
N ILE A 95 0.28 -7.28 -11.23
CA ILE A 95 1.11 -6.74 -10.14
C ILE A 95 1.71 -7.85 -9.27
N ASP A 96 1.80 -9.08 -9.79
CA ASP A 96 2.51 -10.17 -9.12
C ASP A 96 3.98 -9.79 -8.87
N GLY A 97 4.41 -9.92 -7.62
CA GLY A 97 5.73 -9.51 -7.17
C GLY A 97 5.83 -8.06 -6.70
N LEU A 98 4.72 -7.31 -6.58
CA LEU A 98 4.76 -5.94 -6.07
C LEU A 98 5.39 -5.89 -4.68
N VAL A 99 6.30 -4.93 -4.49
CA VAL A 99 6.96 -4.65 -3.22
C VAL A 99 6.54 -3.28 -2.74
N VAL A 100 6.10 -3.22 -1.48
CA VAL A 100 5.76 -1.98 -0.79
C VAL A 100 6.51 -1.89 0.53
N HIS A 101 6.96 -0.70 0.87
CA HIS A 101 7.60 -0.37 2.13
C HIS A 101 6.60 0.38 3.01
N LEU A 102 6.51 -0.01 4.28
CA LEU A 102 5.64 0.63 5.25
C LEU A 102 6.37 1.83 5.87
N PRO A 103 5.68 2.95 6.13
CA PRO A 103 6.23 4.06 6.89
C PRO A 103 6.44 3.69 8.37
N GLU A 104 7.16 4.54 9.12
CA GLU A 104 7.37 4.38 10.56
C GLU A 104 6.07 4.46 11.38
N ALA A 105 5.11 5.27 10.92
CA ALA A 105 3.80 5.45 11.53
C ALA A 105 2.73 5.80 10.49
N GLN A 106 1.46 5.52 10.83
CA GLN A 106 0.30 5.89 10.02
C GLN A 106 -0.50 7.05 10.63
N SER A 107 -0.32 7.32 11.92
CA SER A 107 -0.96 8.40 12.69
C SER A 107 -0.04 8.90 13.80
#